data_AF-A0A0C1R522-F1
#
_entry.id   AF-A0A0C1R522-F1
#
_cell.length_a   1.000
_cell.length_b   1.000
_cell.length_c   1.000
_cell.angle_alpha   90.00
_cell.angle_beta   90.00
_cell.angle_gamma   90.00
#
_symmetry.space_group_name_H-M   'P 1'
#
loop_
_entity.id
_entity.type
_entity.pdbx_description
1 polymer ?
#
loop_
_entity_poly.entity_id
_entity_poly.type
_entity_poly.pdbx_seq_one_letter_code
_entity_poly.pdbx_strand_id
1 'polypeptide(L)'
;MITKIEVGVQCSLRQLLENGFFHADPHPGNLLATPDGKLAYLDFGMMSEIKPAQRYGLIEAIVHLVNRDFDSLAQDYVKLEFLTPD
;
A
#
# COMPACT_ATOMS: atom_id res chain seq x y z
N MET A 1 1.85 -17.14 -15.58
CA MET A 1 0.87 -16.21 -16.20
C MET A 1 0.42 -15.32 -15.06
N ILE A 2 0.80 -14.03 -15.06
CA ILE A 2 0.44 -13.12 -13.96
C ILE A 2 -1.06 -12.84 -14.07
N THR A 3 -1.79 -13.00 -12.97
CA THR A 3 -3.25 -12.78 -12.93
C THR A 3 -3.57 -11.29 -12.86
N LYS A 4 -4.77 -10.89 -13.30
CA LYS A 4 -5.24 -9.49 -13.19
C LYS A 4 -5.20 -8.98 -11.74
N ILE A 5 -5.42 -9.87 -10.78
CA ILE A 5 -5.36 -9.58 -9.34
C ILE A 5 -3.93 -9.23 -8.93
N GLU A 6 -2.94 -10.02 -9.36
CA GLU A 6 -1.53 -9.76 -9.07
C GLU A 6 -1.08 -8.40 -9.61
N VAL A 7 -1.49 -8.03 -10.84
CA VAL A 7 -1.18 -6.70 -11.40
C VAL A 7 -1.80 -5.59 -10.53
N GLY A 8 -3.05 -5.75 -10.11
CA GLY A 8 -3.72 -4.81 -9.20
C GLY A 8 -2.99 -4.63 -7.88
N VAL A 9 -2.64 -5.74 -7.23
CA VAL A 9 -1.89 -5.73 -5.97
C VAL A 9 -0.53 -5.06 -6.15
N GLN A 10 0.21 -5.39 -7.21
CA GLN A 10 1.52 -4.78 -7.50
C GLN A 10 1.41 -3.27 -7.74
N CYS A 11 0.43 -2.80 -8.51
CA CYS A 11 0.20 -1.39 -8.75
C CYS A 11 -0.08 -0.63 -7.45
N SER A 12 -1.01 -1.13 -6.62
CA SER A 12 -1.38 -0.48 -5.36
C SER A 12 -0.23 -0.47 -4.35
N LEU A 13 0.52 -1.58 -4.23
CA LEU A 13 1.67 -1.65 -3.33
C LEU A 13 2.80 -0.71 -3.76
N ARG A 14 3.08 -0.60 -5.07
CA ARG A 14 4.07 0.37 -5.58
C ARG A 14 3.67 1.80 -5.29
N GLN A 15 2.41 2.16 -5.56
CA GLN A 15 1.88 3.47 -5.24
C GLN A 15 2.10 3.84 -3.75
N LEU A 16 1.77 2.91 -2.84
CA LEU A 16 1.87 3.15 -1.41
C LEU A 16 3.33 3.11 -0.89
N LEU A 17 4.09 2.06 -1.22
CA LEU A 17 5.38 1.77 -0.60
C LEU A 17 6.57 2.34 -1.38
N GLU A 18 6.48 2.45 -2.70
CA GLU A 18 7.57 2.94 -3.56
C GLU A 18 7.41 4.43 -3.87
N ASN A 19 6.23 4.83 -4.36
CA ASN A 19 6.00 6.21 -4.79
C ASN A 19 5.55 7.13 -3.65
N GLY A 20 4.81 6.60 -2.68
CA GLY A 20 4.19 7.41 -1.61
C GLY A 20 3.02 8.27 -2.08
N PHE A 21 2.49 7.99 -3.27
CA PHE A 21 1.32 8.65 -3.86
C PHE A 21 0.38 7.56 -4.37
N PHE A 22 -0.80 7.48 -3.78
CA PHE A 22 -1.67 6.32 -3.93
C PHE A 22 -3.14 6.67 -4.08
N HIS A 23 -3.85 5.80 -4.77
CA HIS A 23 -5.31 5.87 -4.88
C HIS A 23 -5.93 5.30 -3.61
N ALA A 24 -6.60 6.13 -2.82
CA ALA A 24 -7.15 5.76 -1.52
C ALA A 24 -8.43 4.91 -1.63
N ASP A 25 -9.16 5.00 -2.75
CA ASP A 25 -10.37 4.21 -3.01
C ASP A 25 -10.39 3.55 -4.41
N PRO A 26 -9.53 2.56 -4.69
CA PRO A 26 -9.45 1.92 -6.00
C PRO A 26 -10.61 0.92 -6.21
N HIS A 27 -11.84 1.44 -6.32
CA HIS A 27 -13.04 0.64 -6.56
C HIS A 27 -13.03 0.03 -7.98
N PRO A 28 -13.62 -1.16 -8.21
CA PRO A 28 -13.60 -1.83 -9.52
C PRO A 28 -14.09 -0.98 -10.70
N GLY A 29 -14.99 -0.03 -10.47
CA GLY A 29 -15.48 0.90 -11.50
C GLY A 29 -14.41 1.83 -12.07
N ASN A 30 -13.33 2.09 -11.32
CA ASN A 30 -12.25 3.00 -11.69
C ASN A 30 -11.03 2.25 -12.26
N LEU A 31 -11.09 0.94 -12.37
CA LEU A 31 -9.97 0.08 -12.77
C LEU A 31 -10.32 -0.71 -14.03
N LEU A 32 -9.49 -0.56 -15.07
CA LEU A 32 -9.66 -1.30 -16.32
C LEU A 32 -8.39 -2.11 -16.64
N ALA A 33 -8.57 -3.41 -16.84
CA ALA A 33 -7.50 -4.26 -17.36
C ALA A 33 -7.40 -4.07 -18.87
N THR A 34 -6.24 -3.66 -19.36
CA THR A 34 -6.01 -3.43 -20.78
C THR A 34 -5.67 -4.73 -21.52
N PRO A 35 -5.89 -4.82 -22.85
CA PRO A 35 -5.55 -6.02 -23.63
C PRO A 35 -4.06 -6.40 -23.60
N ASP A 36 -3.18 -5.42 -23.39
CA ASP A 36 -1.73 -5.61 -23.23
C ASP A 36 -1.30 -5.96 -21.81
N GLY A 37 -2.25 -6.26 -20.91
CA GLY A 37 -1.98 -6.79 -19.57
C GLY A 37 -1.62 -5.73 -18.52
N LYS A 38 -1.94 -4.47 -18.76
CA LYS A 38 -1.74 -3.37 -17.79
C LYS A 38 -3.04 -3.07 -17.03
N LEU A 39 -2.90 -2.24 -16.00
CA LEU A 39 -4.01 -1.68 -15.25
C LEU A 39 -4.11 -0.18 -15.54
N ALA A 40 -5.28 0.27 -16.01
CA ALA A 40 -5.61 1.67 -16.20
C ALA A 40 -6.50 2.15 -15.06
N TYR A 41 -6.11 3.28 -14.46
CA TYR A 41 -6.92 4.02 -13.49
C TYR A 41 -7.70 5.09 -14.25
N LEU A 42 -9.02 5.14 -14.05
CA LEU A 42 -9.92 6.06 -14.75
C LEU A 42 -10.24 7.32 -13.95
N ASP A 43 -10.25 7.17 -12.63
CA ASP A 43 -10.55 8.23 -11.67
C ASP A 43 -9.32 8.47 -10.79
N PHE A 44 -9.11 9.73 -10.43
CA PHE A 44 -8.04 10.21 -9.56
C PHE A 44 -8.57 11.22 -8.53
N GLY A 45 -9.89 11.23 -8.26
CA GLY A 45 -10.52 12.13 -7.29
C GLY A 45 -10.14 11.84 -5.84
N MET A 46 -9.76 10.60 -5.53
CA MET A 46 -9.38 10.15 -4.18
C MET A 46 -7.91 9.71 -4.13
N MET A 47 -7.01 10.62 -4.48
CA MET A 47 -5.57 10.42 -4.35
C MET A 47 -5.06 10.96 -3.02
N SER A 48 -4.01 10.35 -2.49
CA SER A 48 -3.40 10.77 -1.23
C SER A 48 -1.89 10.56 -1.26
N GLU A 49 -1.19 11.40 -0.50
CA GLU A 49 0.25 11.29 -0.29
C GLU A 49 0.53 10.78 1.12
N ILE A 50 1.54 9.92 1.24
CA ILE A 50 2.06 9.48 2.53
C ILE A 50 3.42 10.11 2.79
N LYS A 51 3.60 10.64 4.00
CA LYS A 51 4.88 11.25 4.38
C LYS A 51 5.98 10.18 4.37
N PRO A 52 7.23 10.51 4.00
CA PRO A 52 8.31 9.53 3.97
C PRO A 52 8.47 8.73 5.26
N ALA A 53 8.36 9.38 6.43
CA ALA A 53 8.46 8.70 7.73
C ALA A 53 7.38 7.63 7.93
N GLN A 54 6.13 7.93 7.57
CA GLN A 54 5.01 6.97 7.64
C GLN A 54 5.20 5.84 6.63
N ARG A 55 5.70 6.14 5.43
CA ARG A 55 5.99 5.14 4.40
C ARG A 55 7.08 4.15 4.86
N TYR A 56 8.17 4.66 5.45
CA TYR A 56 9.21 3.79 6.02
C TYR A 56 8.68 2.96 7.18
N GLY A 57 7.85 3.54 8.07
CA GLY A 57 7.22 2.80 9.16
C GLY A 57 6.30 1.68 8.65
N LEU A 58 5.53 1.89 7.57
CA LEU A 58 4.74 0.83 6.94
C LEU A 58 5.61 -0.28 6.35
N ILE A 59 6.75 0.06 5.75
CA ILE A 59 7.70 -0.93 5.22
C ILE A 59 8.30 -1.76 6.38
N GLU A 60 8.74 -1.11 7.46
CA GLU A 60 9.23 -1.76 8.68
C GLU A 60 8.18 -2.73 9.25
N ALA A 61 6.93 -2.28 9.38
CA ALA A 61 5.83 -3.10 9.86
C ALA A 61 5.60 -4.34 8.98
N ILE A 62 5.65 -4.20 7.65
CA ILE A 62 5.54 -5.36 6.74
C ILE A 62 6.71 -6.33 6.96
N VAL A 63 7.94 -5.83 7.11
CA VAL A 63 9.13 -6.66 7.35
C VAL A 63 9.01 -7.43 8.67
N HIS A 64 8.63 -6.77 9.76
CA HIS A 64 8.44 -7.42 11.06
C HIS A 64 7.30 -8.43 11.02
N LEU A 65 6.19 -8.13 10.34
CA LEU A 65 5.07 -9.06 10.14
C LEU A 65 5.51 -10.33 9.39
N VAL A 66 6.24 -10.19 8.28
CA VAL A 66 6.74 -11.33 7.49
C VAL A 66 7.70 -12.20 8.30
N ASN A 67 8.53 -11.57 9.14
CA ASN A 67 9.46 -12.26 10.02
C ASN A 67 8.81 -12.82 11.31
N ARG A 68 7.51 -12.57 11.53
CA ARG A 68 6.77 -12.92 12.75
C ARG A 68 7.38 -12.29 14.03
N ASP A 69 8.00 -11.14 13.89
CA ASP A 69 8.50 -10.34 15.00
C ASP A 69 7.38 -9.40 15.49
N PHE A 70 6.52 -9.93 16.35
CA PHE A 70 5.32 -9.21 16.80
C PHE A 70 5.62 -8.11 17.82
N ASP A 71 6.74 -8.23 18.55
CA ASP A 71 7.16 -7.20 19.52
C ASP A 71 7.60 -5.94 18.77
N SER A 72 8.44 -6.08 17.74
CA SER A 72 8.85 -4.96 16.90
C SER A 72 7.67 -4.39 16.10
N LEU A 73 6.77 -5.24 15.60
CA LEU A 73 5.55 -4.80 14.90
C LEU A 73 4.65 -3.92 15.79
N ALA A 74 4.49 -4.26 17.07
CA ALA A 74 3.70 -3.45 18.00
C ALA A 74 4.32 -2.05 18.17
N GLN A 75 5.65 -1.97 18.26
CA GLN A 75 6.36 -0.69 18.33
C GLN A 75 6.21 0.15 17.06
N ASP A 76 6.23 -0.49 15.88
CA ASP A 76 5.95 0.21 14.62
C ASP A 76 4.56 0.82 14.61
N TYR A 77 3.56 0.13 15.16
CA TYR A 77 2.18 0.62 15.21
C TYR A 77 2.03 1.80 16.17
N VAL A 78 2.80 1.85 17.25
CA VAL A 78 2.89 3.05 18.11
C VAL A 78 3.56 4.20 17.34
N LYS A 79 4.68 3.93 16.65
CA LYS A 79 5.41 4.92 15.83
C LYS A 79 4.57 5.48 14.68
N LEU A 80 3.69 4.66 14.11
CA LEU A 80 2.73 5.03 13.07
C LEU A 80 1.47 5.71 13.63
N GLU A 81 1.37 5.88 14.95
CA GLU A 81 0.21 6.45 15.65
C GLU A 81 -1.08 5.64 15.47
N PHE A 82 -0.96 4.35 15.15
CA PHE A 82 -2.10 3.41 15.10
C PHE A 82 -2.49 2.90 16.48
N LEU A 83 -1.53 2.85 17.40
CA LEU A 83 -1.72 2.48 18.79
C LEU A 83 -1.17 3.57 19.71
N THR A 84 -1.77 3.71 20.89
CA THR A 84 -1.17 4.50 21.97
C THR A 84 -0.05 3.70 22.63
N PRO A 85 1.01 4.36 23.11
CA PRO A 85 1.93 3.74 24.05
C PRO A 85 1.17 3.27 25.30
N ASP A 86 1.61 2.15 25.90
CA ASP A 86 1.14 1.71 27.21
C ASP A 86 1.49 2.72 28.33
#